data_AF-A0AAW4X306-F1
#
_entry.id   AF-A0AAW4X306-F1
#
_cell.length_a   1.000
_cell.length_b   1.000
_cell.length_c   1.000
_cell.angle_alpha   90.00
_cell.angle_beta   90.00
_cell.angle_gamma   90.00
#
_symmetry.space_group_name_H-M   'P 1'
#
loop_
_entity.id
_entity.type
_entity.pdbx_description
1 polymer ?
#
loop_
_entity_poly.entity_id
_entity_poly.type
_entity_poly.pdbx_seq_one_letter_code
_entity_poly.pdbx_strand_id
1 'polypeptide(L)' 'KDVEVAPVDSSAYPAKAYRPRHSVMSLKKAEDTGFEIVNWQTALNKFMEII' A
#
# COMPACT_ATOMS: atom_id res chain seq x y z
N LYS A 1 18.67 4.16 10.35
CA LYS A 1 18.51 3.39 11.60
C LYS A 1 18.29 1.95 11.18
N ASP A 2 19.02 1.02 11.77
CA ASP A 2 18.82 -0.40 11.51
C ASP A 2 17.68 -0.89 12.42
N VAL A 3 16.52 -1.19 11.83
CA VAL A 3 15.31 -1.58 12.55
C VAL A 3 14.77 -2.83 11.88
N GLU A 4 14.62 -3.90 12.65
CA GLU A 4 14.04 -5.16 12.17
C GLU A 4 12.52 -5.04 12.06
N VAL A 5 11.97 -5.50 10.93
CA VAL A 5 10.52 -5.52 10.66
C VAL A 5 10.10 -6.97 10.40
N ALA A 6 9.51 -7.62 11.40
CA ALA A 6 9.06 -9.00 11.32
C ALA A 6 7.59 -9.12 10.85
N PRO A 7 7.26 -10.07 9.95
CA PRO A 7 5.89 -10.30 9.53
C PRO A 7 5.07 -11.02 10.62
N VAL A 8 3.82 -10.59 10.80
CA VAL A 8 2.84 -11.22 11.71
C VAL A 8 1.45 -11.25 11.07
N ASP A 9 0.59 -12.16 11.53
CA ASP A 9 -0.81 -12.21 11.10
C ASP A 9 -1.70 -11.20 11.88
N SER A 10 -2.89 -10.93 11.35
CA SER A 10 -3.79 -9.94 11.94
C SER A 10 -4.36 -10.32 13.33
N SER A 11 -4.27 -11.59 13.76
CA SER A 11 -4.71 -12.01 15.09
C SER A 11 -3.73 -11.60 16.19
N ALA A 12 -2.46 -11.34 15.85
CA ALA A 12 -1.46 -10.84 16.79
C ALA A 12 -1.86 -9.48 17.39
N TYR A 13 -2.62 -8.67 16.64
CA TYR A 13 -3.11 -7.36 17.07
C TYR A 13 -4.58 -7.15 16.65
N PRO A 14 -5.54 -7.67 17.45
CA PRO A 14 -6.96 -7.58 17.13
C PRO A 14 -7.47 -6.14 17.05
N ALA A 15 -8.12 -5.79 15.94
CA ALA A 15 -8.75 -4.48 15.75
C ALA A 15 -10.27 -4.58 15.88
N LYS A 16 -10.91 -3.52 16.41
CA LYS A 16 -12.38 -3.43 16.53
C LYS A 16 -13.08 -3.47 15.16
N ALA A 17 -12.46 -2.88 14.14
CA ALA A 17 -12.98 -2.87 12.79
C ALA A 17 -12.48 -4.09 12.00
N TYR A 18 -13.39 -4.71 11.25
CA TYR A 18 -13.03 -5.78 10.31
C TYR A 18 -12.15 -5.23 9.18
N ARG A 19 -11.06 -5.95 8.88
CA ARG A 19 -10.14 -5.66 7.77
C ARG A 19 -10.23 -6.80 6.74
N PRO A 20 -10.64 -6.51 5.49
CA PRO A 20 -10.63 -7.51 4.43
C PRO A 20 -9.22 -8.05 4.17
N ARG A 21 -9.11 -9.36 3.90
CA ARG A 21 -7.81 -10.01 3.62
C ARG A 21 -7.20 -9.61 2.28
N HIS A 22 -8.04 -9.25 1.32
CA HIS A 22 -7.62 -8.84 -0.02
C HIS A 22 -8.47 -7.66 -0.48
N SER A 23 -7.85 -6.49 -0.58
CA SER A 23 -8.48 -5.23 -0.99
C SER A 23 -7.77 -4.57 -2.16
N VAL A 24 -6.95 -5.33 -2.92
CA VAL A 24 -6.34 -4.82 -4.15
C VAL A 24 -7.44 -4.61 -5.19
N MET A 25 -7.49 -3.40 -5.76
CA MET A 25 -8.47 -3.01 -6.76
C MET A 25 -7.93 -3.15 -8.18
N SER A 26 -8.82 -3.33 -9.15
CA SER A 26 -8.49 -3.16 -10.57
C SER A 26 -8.33 -1.68 -10.91
N LEU A 27 -7.25 -1.34 -11.59
CA LEU A 27 -6.94 0.04 -11.99
C LEU A 27 -7.47 0.40 -13.38
N LYS A 28 -8.07 -0.56 -14.08
CA LYS A 28 -8.44 -0.44 -15.49
C LYS A 28 -9.21 0.84 -15.83
N LYS A 29 -10.24 1.18 -15.05
CA LYS A 29 -11.07 2.36 -15.32
C LYS A 29 -10.28 3.67 -15.17
N ALA A 30 -9.31 3.71 -14.25
CA ALA A 30 -8.47 4.88 -14.07
C ALA A 30 -7.44 5.01 -15.20
N GLU A 31 -6.85 3.90 -15.64
CA GLU A 31 -5.96 3.85 -16.81
C GLU A 31 -6.69 4.28 -18.10
N ASP A 32 -7.96 3.88 -18.26
CA ASP A 32 -8.80 4.24 -19.41
C ASP A 32 -9.04 5.78 -19.51
N THR A 33 -8.74 6.56 -18.46
CA THR A 33 -8.82 8.04 -18.51
C THR A 33 -7.60 8.70 -19.17
N GLY A 34 -6.54 7.93 -19.44
CA GLY A 34 -5.24 8.45 -19.88
C GLY A 34 -4.33 8.93 -18.74
N PHE A 35 -4.75 8.74 -17.48
CA PHE A 35 -3.90 9.04 -16.32
C PHE A 35 -2.84 7.97 -16.12
N GLU A 36 -1.56 8.37 -16.05
CA GLU A 36 -0.44 7.46 -15.80
C GLU A 36 -0.30 7.15 -14.30
N ILE A 37 -0.69 5.94 -13.91
CA ILE A 37 -0.53 5.47 -12.53
C ILE A 37 0.86 4.86 -12.37
N VAL A 38 1.72 5.52 -11.60
CA VAL A 38 3.04 4.98 -11.25
C VAL A 38 2.93 3.83 -10.25
N ASN A 39 3.91 2.92 -10.24
CA ASN A 39 3.98 1.88 -9.23
C ASN A 39 4.15 2.48 -7.81
N TRP A 40 3.67 1.76 -6.78
CA TRP A 40 3.64 2.27 -5.41
C TRP A 40 5.04 2.52 -4.82
N GLN A 41 6.08 1.78 -5.24
CA GLN A 41 7.46 1.96 -4.76
C GLN A 41 8.03 3.27 -5.29
N THR A 42 7.80 3.58 -6.56
CA THR A 42 8.17 4.86 -7.18
C THR A 42 7.42 6.02 -6.53
N ALA A 43 6.10 5.87 -6.28
CA ALA A 43 5.35 6.89 -5.57
C ALA A 43 5.89 7.14 -4.14
N LEU A 44 6.19 6.07 -3.40
CA LEU A 44 6.75 6.16 -2.06
C LEU A 44 8.13 6.83 -2.06
N ASN A 45 9.03 6.41 -2.95
CA ASN A 45 10.37 7.00 -3.05
C ASN A 45 10.30 8.51 -3.35
N LYS A 46 9.49 8.91 -4.34
CA LYS A 46 9.25 10.32 -4.65
C LYS A 46 8.70 11.11 -3.47
N PHE A 47 7.79 10.52 -2.69
CA PHE A 47 7.25 11.15 -1.49
C PHE A 47 8.33 11.34 -0.40
N MET A 48 9.17 10.32 -0.18
CA MET A 48 10.22 10.36 0.83
C MET A 48 11.39 11.28 0.46
N GLU A 49 11.64 11.51 -0.83
CA GLU A 49 12.67 12.46 -1.32
C GLU A 49 12.29 13.93 -1.09
N ILE A 50 10.99 14.24 -0.95
CA ILE A 50 10.48 15.60 -0.72
C ILE A 50 10.60 16.01 0.75
N ILE A 51 10.81 15.05 1.66
CA ILE A 51 10.98 15.26 3.11
C ILE A 51 12.46 15.33 3.46
#